data_AF-T1AMR7-F1
#
_entry.id   AF-T1AMR7-F1
#
_cell.length_a   1.000
_cell.length_b   1.000
_cell.length_c   1.000
_cell.angle_alpha   90.00
_cell.angle_beta   90.00
_cell.angle_gamma   90.00
#
_symmetry.space_group_name_H-M   'P 1'
#
loop_
_entity.id
_entity.type
_entity.pdbx_description
1 polymer ?
#
loop_
_entity_poly.entity_id
_entity_poly.type
_entity_poly.pdbx_seq_one_letter_code
_entity_poly.pdbx_strand_id
1 'polypeptide(L)' 'NFIHGIVLVGAMVALGHAHTPLEQAIGFIAVLLGAGNAAGGYVVTERMLEMFKSSKREESK' A
#
# COMPACT_ATOMS: atom_id res chain seq x y z
N ASN A 1 -7.58 -6.69 -0.48
CA ASN A 1 -7.10 -5.30 -0.47
C ASN A 1 -5.57 -5.27 -0.46
N PHE A 2 -4.89 -5.56 0.66
CA PHE A 2 -3.42 -5.51 0.76
C PHE A 2 -2.66 -6.35 -0.28
N ILE A 3 -3.01 -7.64 -0.44
CA ILE A 3 -2.33 -8.56 -1.38
C ILE A 3 -2.46 -8.09 -2.83
N HIS A 4 -3.60 -7.49 -3.19
CA HIS A 4 -3.83 -6.96 -4.54
C HIS A 4 -3.01 -5.68 -4.82
N GLY A 5 -2.41 -5.09 -3.77
CA GLY A 5 -1.43 -4.01 -3.87
C GLY A 5 -0.17 -4.39 -4.66
N ILE A 6 0.03 -5.67 -4.99
CA ILE A 6 1.06 -6.14 -5.93
C ILE A 6 0.99 -5.43 -7.30
N VAL A 7 -0.17 -4.86 -7.65
CA VAL A 7 -0.34 -4.01 -8.84
C VAL A 7 0.67 -2.85 -8.90
N LEU A 8 1.19 -2.40 -7.75
CA LEU A 8 2.27 -1.41 -7.65
C LEU A 8 3.50 -1.83 -8.45
N VAL A 9 3.89 -3.11 -8.40
CA VAL A 9 5.06 -3.61 -9.13
C VAL A 9 4.84 -3.48 -10.64
N GLY A 10 3.65 -3.80 -11.13
CA GLY A 10 3.28 -3.60 -12.54
C GLY A 10 3.32 -2.12 -12.93
N ALA A 11 2.82 -1.22 -12.08
CA ALA A 11 2.87 0.22 -12.32
C ALA A 11 4.30 0.77 -12.37
N MET A 12 5.20 0.28 -11.50
CA MET A 12 6.61 0.66 -11.51
C MET A 12 7.31 0.21 -12.79
N VAL A 13 7.03 -1.02 -13.25
CA VAL A 13 7.57 -1.54 -14.52
C VAL A 13 7.04 -0.71 -15.69
N ALA A 14 5.74 -0.37 -15.71
CA ALA A 14 5.15 0.45 -16.76
C ALA A 14 5.74 1.87 -16.79
N LEU A 15 5.89 2.51 -15.63
CA LEU A 15 6.52 3.83 -15.53
C LEU A 15 8.00 3.81 -15.95
N GLY A 16 8.73 2.73 -15.64
CA GLY A 16 10.12 2.57 -16.05
C GLY A 16 10.32 2.47 -17.57
N HIS A 17 9.28 2.07 -18.31
CA HIS A 17 9.27 2.02 -19.78
C HIS A 17 8.55 3.22 -20.42
N ALA A 18 8.13 4.22 -19.64
CA ALA A 18 7.43 5.39 -20.16
C ALA A 18 8.41 6.36 -20.84
N HIS A 19 8.17 6.68 -22.10
CA HIS A 19 9.04 7.54 -22.91
C HIS A 19 8.45 8.92 -23.16
N THR A 20 7.12 9.05 -23.13
CA THR A 20 6.45 10.35 -23.31
C THR A 20 6.08 10.99 -21.98
N PRO A 21 6.02 12.34 -21.89
CA PRO A 21 5.60 13.03 -20.66
C PRO A 21 4.19 12.62 -20.19
N LEU A 22 3.30 12.27 -21.13
CA LEU A 22 1.96 11.80 -20.83
C LEU A 22 1.98 10.40 -20.18
N GLU A 23 2.75 9.46 -20.75
CA GLU A 23 2.95 8.13 -20.16
C GLU A 23 3.59 8.22 -18.77
N GLN A 24 4.56 9.13 -18.60
CA GLN A 24 5.21 9.34 -17.31
C GLN A 24 4.24 9.90 -16.27
N ALA A 25 3.39 10.85 -16.63
CA ALA A 25 2.37 11.40 -15.72
C ALA A 25 1.35 10.31 -15.30
N ILE A 26 0.88 9.51 -16.25
CA ILE A 26 -0.05 8.40 -15.97
C ILE A 26 0.63 7.33 -15.11
N GLY A 27 1.84 6.91 -15.47
CA GLY A 27 2.60 5.91 -14.72
C GLY A 27 2.93 6.39 -13.31
N PHE A 28 3.24 7.68 -13.13
CA PHE A 28 3.45 8.28 -11.82
C PHE A 28 2.20 8.19 -10.95
N ILE A 29 1.03 8.57 -11.49
CA ILE A 29 -0.25 8.45 -10.77
C ILE A 29 -0.54 6.97 -10.46
N ALA A 30 -0.29 6.05 -11.38
CA ALA A 30 -0.50 4.62 -11.18
C ALA A 30 0.37 4.07 -10.02
N VAL A 31 1.64 4.47 -9.95
CA VAL A 31 2.55 4.11 -8.85
C VAL A 31 2.07 4.72 -7.54
N LEU A 32 1.66 5.99 -7.53
CA LEU A 32 1.16 6.69 -6.35
C LEU A 32 -0.08 5.99 -5.75
N LEU A 33 -1.06 5.66 -6.60
CA LEU A 33 -2.26 4.95 -6.20
C LEU A 33 -1.97 3.51 -5.77
N GLY A 34 -1.08 2.80 -6.47
CA GLY A 34 -0.63 1.46 -6.10
C GLY A 34 0.05 1.42 -4.73
N ALA A 35 0.93 2.40 -4.46
CA ALA A 35 1.62 2.54 -3.18
C ALA A 35 0.63 2.85 -2.06
N GLY A 36 -0.33 3.75 -2.30
CA GLY A 36 -1.40 4.05 -1.36
C GLY A 36 -2.26 2.82 -1.03
N ASN A 37 -2.58 1.99 -2.03
CA ASN A 37 -3.35 0.76 -1.82
C ASN A 37 -2.58 -0.26 -0.97
N ALA A 38 -1.30 -0.48 -1.26
CA ALA A 38 -0.45 -1.40 -0.50
C ALA A 38 -0.24 -0.91 0.94
N ALA A 39 0.15 0.35 1.12
CA ALA A 39 0.39 0.93 2.44
C ALA A 39 -0.90 1.00 3.28
N GLY A 40 -1.98 1.50 2.71
CA GLY A 40 -3.28 1.58 3.39
C GLY A 40 -3.84 0.20 3.74
N GLY A 41 -3.70 -0.77 2.83
CA GLY A 41 -4.07 -2.16 3.08
C GLY A 41 -3.31 -2.75 4.27
N TYR A 42 -1.99 -2.54 4.34
CA TYR A 42 -1.17 -3.01 5.44
C TYR A 42 -1.55 -2.37 6.78
N VAL A 43 -1.64 -1.04 6.83
CA VAL A 43 -1.97 -0.29 8.05
C VAL A 43 -3.32 -0.72 8.62
N VAL A 44 -4.34 -0.88 7.76
CA VAL A 44 -5.66 -1.35 8.20
C VAL A 44 -5.58 -2.77 8.74
N THR A 45 -4.83 -3.67 8.08
CA THR A 45 -4.64 -5.04 8.57
C THR A 45 -3.93 -5.07 9.93
N GLU A 46 -2.88 -4.27 10.13
CA GLU A 46 -2.23 -4.15 11.43
C GLU A 46 -3.21 -3.68 12.52
N ARG A 47 -4.00 -2.63 12.26
CA ARG A 47 -5.00 -2.14 13.22
C ARG A 47 -6.08 -3.18 13.53
N MET A 48 -6.48 -3.98 12.54
CA MET A 48 -7.40 -5.09 12.76
C MET A 48 -6.78 -6.17 13.66
N LEU A 49 -5.52 -6.54 13.41
CA LEU A 49 -4.81 -7.55 14.21
C LEU A 49 -4.48 -7.05 15.62
N GLU A 50 -4.22 -5.77 15.80
CA GLU A 50 -4.04 -5.14 17.11
C GLU A 50 -5.29 -5.27 17.99
N MET A 51 -6.49 -5.17 17.42
CA MET A 51 -7.74 -5.36 18.19
C MET A 51 -7.93 -6.80 18.71
N PHE A 52 -7.27 -7.80 18.10
CA PHE A 52 -7.28 -9.18 18.59
C PHE A 52 -6.19 -9.47 19.62
N LYS A 53 -5.19 -8.59 19.75
CA LYS A 53 -4.28 -8.62 20.90
C LYS A 53 -5.08 -8.11 22.09
N SER A 54 -5.61 -9.03 22.90
CA SER A 54 -6.26 -8.71 24.18
C SER A 54 -5.41 -7.68 24.91
N SER A 55 -6.05 -6.61 25.43
CA SER A 55 -5.43 -5.62 26.30
C SER A 55 -4.87 -6.30 27.55
N LYS A 56 -3.69 -6.92 27.42
CA LYS A 56 -2.94 -7.50 28.51
C LYS A 56 -1.79 -6.56 28.82
N ARG A 57 -2.14 -5.32 29.13
CA ARG A 57 -1.29 -4.36 29.83
C ARG A 57 -2.10 -3.20 30.38
N GLU A 58 -2.97 -3.51 31.33
CA GLU A 58 -3.28 -2.59 32.43
C GLU A 58 -3.81 -3.39 33.63
N GLU A 59 -2.96 -4.27 34.14
CA GLU A 59 -3.01 -4.62 35.57
C GLU A 59 -1.57 -4.89 36.03
N SER A 60 -0.98 -3.87 36.65
CA SER A 60 -0.09 -3.94 37.81
C SER A 60 0.75 -2.68 37.90
N LYS A 61 0.17 -1.62 38.49
CA LYS A 61 0.64 -0.99 39.73
C LYS A 61 -0.30 0.13 40.15
#